data_AF-A0A6P0I5G4-F1
#
_entry.id   AF-A0A6P0I5G4-F1
#
_cell.length_a   1.000
_cell.length_b   1.000
_cell.length_c   1.000
_cell.angle_alpha   90.00
_cell.angle_beta   90.00
_cell.angle_gamma   90.00
#
_symmetry.space_group_name_H-M   'P 1'
#
loop_
_entity.id
_entity.type
_entity.pdbx_description
1 polymer ?
#
loop_
_entity_poly.entity_id
_entity_poly.type
_entity_poly.pdbx_seq_one_letter_code
_entity_poly.pdbx_strand_id
1 'polypeptide(L)'
;MAKYIIFQADEDEPFWEDRMLQHTQALTGMLQEVWDYSDKPIPEPGYRPLDYVQVKEDYNPEIHAHSTHYRQSNWEVTRVEVYTPEIPVTKFDQIVICYCRYNPINSELKLMPGRQISKESFDNKEQYEEWLATKQ
;
A
#
# COMPACT_ATOMS: atom_id res chain seq x y z
N MET A 1 2.22 -2.63 -16.85
CA MET A 1 2.39 -1.15 -16.88
C MET A 1 2.77 -0.66 -15.49
N ALA A 2 3.74 0.25 -15.39
CA ALA A 2 4.13 0.92 -14.16
C ALA A 2 3.19 2.08 -13.85
N LYS A 3 2.50 2.03 -12.70
CA LYS A 3 1.58 3.05 -12.22
C LYS A 3 2.10 3.64 -10.92
N TYR A 4 1.93 4.95 -10.76
CA TYR A 4 2.11 5.62 -9.47
C TYR A 4 0.75 6.09 -8.99
N ILE A 5 0.26 5.46 -7.92
CA ILE A 5 -1.10 5.66 -7.40
C ILE A 5 -0.99 6.44 -6.10
N ILE A 6 -1.71 7.55 -6.01
CA ILE A 6 -1.78 8.42 -4.83
C ILE A 6 -3.21 8.38 -4.32
N PHE A 7 -3.39 7.94 -3.08
CA PHE A 7 -4.64 8.06 -2.36
C PHE A 7 -4.62 9.36 -1.57
N GLN A 8 -5.61 10.22 -1.80
CA GLN A 8 -5.75 11.51 -1.15
C GLN A 8 -7.14 11.62 -0.55
N ALA A 9 -7.25 12.22 0.63
CA ALA A 9 -8.54 12.64 1.17
C ALA A 9 -9.15 13.73 0.28
N ASP A 10 -10.46 13.67 0.09
CA ASP A 10 -11.21 14.75 -0.56
C ASP A 10 -11.17 16.03 0.30
N GLU A 11 -11.67 17.13 -0.25
CA GLU A 11 -11.74 18.41 0.48
C GLU A 11 -12.60 18.28 1.76
N ASP A 12 -12.18 18.96 2.83
CA ASP A 12 -12.88 19.02 4.13
C ASP A 12 -13.12 17.68 4.86
N GLU A 13 -12.41 16.62 4.47
CA GLU A 13 -12.49 15.32 5.14
C GLU A 13 -11.88 15.34 6.56
N PRO A 14 -12.49 14.63 7.53
CA PRO A 14 -12.11 14.70 8.94
C PRO A 14 -10.69 14.19 9.20
N PHE A 15 -10.13 14.50 10.38
CA PHE A 15 -8.78 14.08 10.81
C PHE A 15 -7.64 14.65 9.97
N TRP A 16 -7.85 15.77 9.29
CA TRP A 16 -6.79 16.41 8.51
C TRP A 16 -5.68 16.94 9.42
N GLU A 17 -6.00 17.30 10.67
CA GLU A 17 -5.03 17.74 11.67
C GLU A 17 -4.07 16.60 12.04
N ASP A 18 -4.53 15.35 12.00
CA ASP A 18 -3.73 14.17 12.34
C ASP A 18 -2.87 13.68 11.15
N ARG A 19 -3.10 14.22 9.95
CA ARG A 19 -2.35 13.86 8.73
C ARG A 19 -1.19 14.82 8.51
N MET A 20 -0.01 14.43 8.98
CA MET A 20 1.21 15.24 8.83
C MET A 20 2.30 14.49 8.05
N LEU A 21 3.04 15.22 7.22
CA LEU A 21 4.24 14.73 6.58
C LEU A 21 5.33 14.48 7.63
N GLN A 22 5.92 13.29 7.63
CA GLN A 22 6.89 12.89 8.66
C GLN A 22 8.08 13.86 8.80
N HIS A 23 8.56 14.41 7.69
CA HIS A 23 9.79 15.22 7.66
C HIS A 23 9.59 16.69 8.05
N THR A 24 8.41 17.27 7.77
CA THR A 24 8.12 18.70 8.00
C THR A 24 7.04 18.93 9.05
N GLN A 25 6.28 17.88 9.41
CA GLN A 25 5.04 17.97 10.18
C GLN A 25 3.98 18.88 9.52
N ALA A 26 4.15 19.18 8.22
CA ALA A 26 3.17 19.93 7.46
C ALA A 26 1.94 19.06 7.20
N LEU A 27 0.77 19.69 7.27
CA LEU A 27 -0.51 19.04 7.04
C LEU A 27 -0.59 18.53 5.60
N THR A 28 -1.20 17.37 5.41
CA THR A 28 -1.35 16.79 4.09
C THR A 28 -2.71 16.13 3.90
N GLY A 29 -3.23 16.24 2.68
CA GLY A 29 -4.36 15.43 2.24
C GLY A 29 -3.96 14.01 1.83
N MET A 30 -2.66 13.71 1.70
CA MET A 30 -2.21 12.39 1.23
C MET A 30 -2.45 11.32 2.31
N LEU A 31 -3.05 10.21 1.89
CA LEU A 31 -3.33 9.04 2.70
C LEU A 31 -2.27 7.96 2.49
N GLN A 32 -1.97 7.66 1.23
CA GLN A 32 -1.03 6.60 0.87
C GLN A 32 -0.49 6.80 -0.55
N GLU A 33 0.75 6.37 -0.76
CA GLU A 33 1.38 6.27 -2.06
C GLU A 33 1.68 4.81 -2.40
N VAL A 34 1.44 4.41 -3.63
CA VAL A 34 1.70 3.05 -4.12
C VAL A 34 2.41 3.12 -5.47
N TRP A 35 3.60 2.49 -5.54
CA TRP A 35 4.30 2.24 -6.79
C TRP A 35 3.95 0.84 -7.28
N ASP A 36 3.09 0.76 -8.29
CA ASP A 36 2.54 -0.50 -8.78
C ASP A 36 3.13 -0.85 -10.15
N TYR A 37 3.97 -1.88 -10.19
CA TYR A 37 4.53 -2.45 -11.42
C TYR A 37 3.79 -3.71 -11.89
N SER A 38 2.67 -4.05 -11.24
CA SER A 38 1.84 -5.19 -11.61
C SER A 38 0.83 -4.85 -12.70
N ASP A 39 0.31 -5.87 -13.38
CA ASP A 39 -0.75 -5.73 -14.38
C ASP A 39 -2.16 -5.68 -13.76
N LYS A 40 -2.28 -5.40 -12.45
CA LYS A 40 -3.57 -5.19 -11.80
C LYS A 40 -4.28 -3.95 -12.36
N PRO A 41 -5.61 -3.92 -12.38
CA PRO A 41 -6.35 -2.70 -12.74
C PRO A 41 -6.06 -1.58 -11.74
N ILE A 42 -6.24 -0.34 -12.18
CA ILE A 42 -6.23 0.82 -11.29
C ILE A 42 -7.44 0.78 -10.35
N PRO A 43 -7.38 1.42 -9.16
CA PRO A 43 -8.53 1.55 -8.30
C PRO A 43 -9.70 2.25 -8.99
N GLU A 44 -10.93 1.85 -8.65
CA GLU A 44 -12.17 2.46 -9.10
C GLU A 44 -12.97 2.99 -7.90
N PRO A 45 -13.97 3.86 -8.10
CA PRO A 45 -14.87 4.28 -7.02
C PRO A 45 -15.47 3.07 -6.26
N GLY A 46 -15.48 3.16 -4.93
CA GLY A 46 -15.83 2.06 -4.02
C GLY A 46 -14.64 1.22 -3.56
N TYR A 47 -13.46 1.35 -4.20
CA TYR A 47 -12.24 0.73 -3.72
C TYR A 47 -11.82 1.29 -2.36
N ARG A 48 -11.22 0.44 -1.52
CA ARG A 48 -10.67 0.83 -0.21
C ARG A 48 -9.21 0.38 -0.15
N PRO A 49 -8.24 1.30 0.06
CA PRO A 49 -6.85 0.92 0.26
C PRO A 49 -6.68 0.07 1.52
N LEU A 50 -5.48 -0.50 1.68
CA LEU A 50 -5.14 -1.23 2.90
C LEU A 50 -4.41 -0.31 3.86
N ASP A 51 -4.88 -0.27 5.11
CA ASP A 51 -4.13 0.35 6.19
C ASP A 51 -3.16 -0.68 6.76
N TYR A 52 -1.92 -0.27 6.98
CA TYR A 52 -0.89 -1.09 7.64
C TYR A 52 -0.61 -0.53 9.03
N VAL A 53 -0.65 -1.40 10.03
CA VAL A 53 -0.51 -0.99 11.44
C VAL A 53 0.49 -1.87 12.19
N GLN A 54 1.08 -1.28 13.22
CA GLN A 54 1.92 -1.97 14.18
C GLN A 54 1.10 -2.32 15.42
N VAL A 55 1.03 -3.61 15.75
CA VAL A 55 0.53 -4.14 17.02
C VAL A 55 1.76 -4.47 17.84
N LYS A 56 1.88 -3.89 19.03
CA LYS A 56 3.13 -3.94 19.82
C LYS A 56 3.44 -5.34 20.29
N GLU A 57 2.41 -6.11 20.59
CA GLU A 57 2.49 -7.49 21.09
C GLU A 57 3.08 -8.45 20.05
N ASP A 58 2.87 -8.17 18.76
CA ASP A 58 3.34 -9.00 17.63
C ASP A 58 4.56 -8.39 16.91
N TYR A 59 5.05 -7.24 17.37
CA TYR A 59 6.20 -6.60 16.75
C TYR A 59 7.50 -7.30 17.16
N ASN A 60 8.14 -7.95 16.19
CA ASN A 60 9.52 -8.43 16.32
C ASN A 60 10.41 -7.71 15.29
N PRO A 61 11.37 -6.87 15.73
CA PRO A 61 12.26 -6.11 14.85
C PRO A 61 13.18 -6.98 13.97
N GLU A 62 13.43 -8.24 14.35
CA GLU A 62 14.25 -9.16 13.56
C GLU A 62 13.47 -9.84 12.42
N ILE A 63 12.13 -9.86 12.51
CA ILE A 63 11.27 -10.66 11.63
C ILE A 63 10.39 -9.76 10.76
N HIS A 64 9.88 -8.66 11.31
CA HIS A 64 8.91 -7.79 10.68
C HIS A 64 9.50 -6.41 10.39
N ALA A 65 9.06 -5.82 9.29
CA ALA A 65 9.16 -4.38 9.12
C ALA A 65 8.30 -3.66 10.18
N HIS A 66 8.21 -2.33 10.12
CA HIS A 66 7.44 -1.55 11.09
C HIS A 66 5.95 -1.98 11.19
N SER A 67 5.40 -2.61 10.15
CA SER A 67 3.99 -3.05 10.09
C SER A 67 3.85 -4.54 10.36
N THR A 68 2.94 -4.89 11.26
CA THR A 68 2.66 -6.28 11.70
C THR A 68 1.32 -6.81 11.19
N HIS A 69 0.39 -5.90 10.90
CA HIS A 69 -0.97 -6.23 10.51
C HIS A 69 -1.43 -5.30 9.39
N TYR A 70 -2.48 -5.71 8.70
CA TYR A 70 -3.19 -4.91 7.73
C TYR A 70 -4.71 -5.07 7.88
N ARG A 71 -5.46 -4.08 7.41
CA ARG A 71 -6.93 -4.13 7.33
C ARG A 71 -7.42 -3.31 6.15
N GLN A 72 -8.68 -3.49 5.79
CA GLN A 72 -9.32 -2.56 4.84
C GLN A 72 -9.46 -1.17 5.48
N SER A 73 -9.12 -0.13 4.72
CA SER A 73 -9.16 1.24 5.18
C SER A 73 -10.58 1.75 5.41
N ASN A 74 -10.70 2.69 6.33
CA ASN A 74 -11.91 3.50 6.51
C ASN A 74 -12.14 4.47 5.34
N TRP A 75 -11.12 4.69 4.51
CA TRP A 75 -11.20 5.54 3.34
C TRP A 75 -11.74 4.77 2.13
N GLU A 76 -12.70 5.36 1.44
CA GLU A 76 -13.32 4.83 0.23
C GLU A 76 -13.06 5.78 -0.93
N VAL A 77 -12.54 5.25 -2.04
CA VAL A 77 -12.34 6.02 -3.28
C VAL A 77 -13.69 6.47 -3.81
N THR A 78 -13.83 7.77 -4.07
CA THR A 78 -15.03 8.39 -4.66
C THR A 78 -14.80 8.82 -6.10
N ARG A 79 -13.56 9.20 -6.42
CA ARG A 79 -13.18 9.76 -7.71
C ARG A 79 -11.74 9.41 -8.06
N VAL A 80 -11.49 9.17 -9.34
CA VAL A 80 -10.18 8.78 -9.86
C VAL A 80 -9.81 9.67 -11.03
N GLU A 81 -8.63 10.25 -10.99
CA GLU A 81 -8.01 10.97 -12.10
C GLU A 81 -6.80 10.19 -12.60
N VAL A 82 -6.63 10.11 -13.92
CA VAL A 82 -5.55 9.37 -14.56
C VAL A 82 -4.80 10.29 -15.50
N TYR A 83 -3.49 10.40 -15.27
CA TYR A 83 -2.57 11.17 -16.08
C TYR A 83 -1.63 10.20 -16.78
N THR A 84 -1.67 10.20 -18.11
CA THR A 84 -0.76 9.41 -18.95
C THR A 84 0.23 10.37 -19.61
N PRO A 85 1.54 10.16 -19.50
CA PRO A 85 2.53 11.00 -20.14
C PRO A 85 2.42 10.84 -21.67
N GLU A 86 2.53 11.94 -22.39
CA GLU A 86 2.46 11.94 -23.86
C GLU A 86 3.68 11.26 -24.50
N ILE A 87 4.82 11.23 -23.79
CA ILE A 87 6.08 10.66 -24.28
C ILE A 87 6.50 9.51 -23.33
N PRO A 88 6.73 8.29 -23.84
CA PRO A 88 7.01 7.09 -23.04
C PRO A 88 8.48 7.00 -22.58
N VAL A 89 9.05 8.12 -22.11
CA VAL A 89 10.42 8.19 -21.54
C VAL A 89 10.42 8.30 -20.01
N THR A 90 9.25 8.17 -19.39
CA THR A 90 9.06 8.34 -17.95
C THR A 90 9.16 7.00 -17.21
N LYS A 91 9.46 7.07 -15.91
CA LYS A 91 9.51 5.89 -15.03
C LYS A 91 8.15 5.19 -14.87
N PHE A 92 7.06 5.95 -14.92
CA PHE A 92 5.70 5.46 -14.81
C PHE A 92 4.96 5.70 -16.11
N ASP A 93 4.17 4.72 -16.52
CA ASP A 93 3.25 4.79 -17.64
C ASP A 93 2.01 5.62 -17.28
N GLN A 94 1.62 5.65 -15.99
CA GLN A 94 0.46 6.40 -15.51
C GLN A 94 0.68 6.93 -14.10
N ILE A 95 0.14 8.13 -13.84
CA ILE A 95 -0.07 8.67 -12.49
C ILE A 95 -1.58 8.65 -12.24
N VAL A 96 -1.98 8.04 -11.12
CA VAL A 96 -3.39 7.88 -10.74
C VAL A 96 -3.62 8.57 -9.42
N ILE A 97 -4.56 9.52 -9.37
CA ILE A 97 -4.96 10.19 -8.14
C ILE A 97 -6.35 9.68 -7.74
N CYS A 98 -6.43 9.03 -6.59
CA CYS A 98 -7.66 8.52 -6.01
C CYS A 98 -8.10 9.43 -4.87
N TYR A 99 -9.15 10.21 -5.09
CA TYR A 99 -9.80 11.00 -4.05
C TYR A 99 -10.70 10.11 -3.22
N CYS A 100 -10.59 10.24 -1.90
CA CYS A 100 -11.20 9.34 -0.94
C CYS A 100 -12.01 10.10 0.09
N ARG A 101 -13.19 9.58 0.41
CA ARG A 101 -13.98 10.04 1.54
C ARG A 101 -13.79 9.15 2.77
N TYR A 102 -13.96 9.72 3.94
CA TYR A 102 -14.01 8.95 5.17
C TYR A 102 -15.36 8.25 5.29
N ASN A 103 -15.38 6.92 5.14
CA ASN A 103 -16.57 6.08 5.25
C ASN A 103 -16.24 4.86 6.12
N PRO A 104 -16.27 4.99 7.46
CA PRO A 104 -15.67 4.02 8.37
C PRO A 104 -16.37 2.67 8.31
N ILE A 105 -15.57 1.61 8.42
CA ILE A 105 -16.04 0.22 8.43
C ILE A 105 -15.41 -0.53 9.59
N ASN A 106 -16.10 -1.55 10.09
CA ASN A 106 -15.53 -2.47 11.05
C ASN A 106 -14.74 -3.56 10.30
N SER A 107 -13.55 -3.21 9.81
CA SER A 107 -12.67 -4.13 9.10
C SER A 107 -11.84 -4.97 10.07
N GLU A 108 -11.79 -6.28 9.82
CA GLU A 108 -10.97 -7.21 10.59
C GLU A 108 -9.48 -6.87 10.42
N LEU A 109 -8.77 -6.87 11.55
CA LEU A 109 -7.32 -6.74 11.56
C LEU A 109 -6.66 -8.09 11.29
N LYS A 110 -5.89 -8.18 10.20
CA LYS A 110 -5.25 -9.42 9.75
C LYS A 110 -3.74 -9.35 9.93
N LEU A 111 -3.15 -10.45 10.40
CA LEU A 111 -1.71 -10.60 10.48
C LEU A 111 -1.08 -10.45 9.09
N MET A 112 0.02 -9.71 9.00
CA MET A 112 0.79 -9.62 7.77
C MET A 112 1.29 -11.02 7.37
N PRO A 113 1.16 -11.42 6.10
CA PRO A 113 1.79 -12.65 5.64
C PRO A 113 3.30 -12.57 5.87
N GLY A 114 3.90 -13.70 6.25
CA GLY A 114 5.36 -13.82 6.31
C GLY A 114 6.00 -13.52 4.96
N ARG A 115 7.32 -13.23 4.96
CA ARG A 115 8.08 -12.91 3.75
C ARG A 115 7.82 -13.97 2.67
N GLN A 116 7.18 -13.56 1.58
CA GLN A 116 6.92 -14.42 0.44
C GLN A 116 8.21 -14.56 -0.36
N ILE A 117 8.78 -15.76 -0.39
CA ILE A 117 9.98 -16.05 -1.18
C ILE A 117 9.57 -17.00 -2.30
N SER A 118 9.76 -16.54 -3.54
CA SER A 118 9.48 -17.33 -4.73
C SER A 118 10.68 -18.20 -5.10
N LYS A 119 10.46 -19.23 -5.93
CA LYS A 119 11.54 -20.04 -6.50
C LYS A 119 12.57 -19.19 -7.25
N GLU A 120 12.09 -18.14 -7.91
CA GLU A 120 12.90 -17.20 -8.71
C GLU A 120 13.80 -16.29 -7.84
N SER A 121 13.59 -16.29 -6.52
CA SER A 121 14.42 -15.55 -5.56
C SER A 121 15.72 -16.28 -5.21
N PHE A 122 15.97 -17.45 -5.80
CA PHE A 122 17.16 -18.27 -5.57
C PHE A 122 17.91 -18.49 -6.88
N ASP A 123 19.24 -18.52 -6.80
CA ASP A 123 20.10 -18.74 -7.98
C ASP A 123 19.95 -20.15 -8.56
N ASN A 124 19.56 -21.12 -7.73
CA ASN A 124 19.30 -22.48 -8.14
C ASN A 124 18.20 -23.15 -7.32
N LYS A 125 17.72 -24.28 -7.83
CA LYS A 125 16.62 -25.06 -7.25
C LYS A 125 16.97 -25.70 -5.90
N GLU A 126 18.23 -26.10 -5.70
CA GLU A 126 18.70 -26.77 -4.48
C GLU A 126 18.62 -25.83 -3.26
N GLN A 127 19.03 -24.58 -3.41
CA GLN A 127 18.92 -23.57 -2.34
C GLN A 127 17.47 -23.28 -1.93
N TYR A 128 16.54 -23.31 -2.90
CA TYR A 128 15.12 -23.15 -2.60
C TYR A 128 14.57 -24.35 -1.80
N GLU A 129 14.99 -25.56 -2.15
CA GLU A 129 14.58 -26.80 -1.46
C GLU A 129 15.16 -26.87 -0.04
N GLU A 130 16.41 -26.47 0.16
CA GLU A 130 17.03 -26.31 1.49
C GLU A 130 16.28 -25.28 2.34
N TRP A 131 15.94 -24.11 1.77
CA TRP A 131 15.16 -23.10 2.48
C TRP A 131 13.77 -23.61 2.88
N LEU A 132 13.07 -24.34 2.00
CA LEU A 132 11.79 -24.97 2.33
C LEU A 132 11.90 -25.94 3.51
N ALA A 133 12.99 -26.72 3.58
CA ALA A 133 13.24 -27.64 4.67
C ALA A 133 13.48 -26.93 6.02
N THR A 134 13.98 -25.68 6.02
CA THR A 134 14.13 -24.86 7.25
C THR A 134 12.81 -24.24 7.76
N LYS A 135 11.71 -24.38 7.01
CA LYS A 135 10.40 -23.81 7.33
C LYS A 135 9.36 -24.84 7.78
N GLN A 136 9.69 -26.13 7.80
CA GLN A 136 8.91 -27.19 8.45
C GLN A 136 9.29 -27.31 9.93
#